data_AF-A0A9Q8C263-F1
#
_entry.id   AF-A0A9Q8C263-F1
#
_cell.length_a   1.000
_cell.length_b   1.000
_cell.length_c   1.000
_cell.angle_alpha   90.00
_cell.angle_beta   90.00
_cell.angle_gamma   90.00
#
_symmetry.space_group_name_H-M   'P 1'
#
loop_
_entity.id
_entity.type
_entity.pdbx_description
1 polymer ?
#
loop_
_entity_poly.entity_id
_entity_poly.type
_entity_poly.pdbx_seq_one_letter_code
_entity_poly.pdbx_strand_id
1 'polypeptide(L)'
;MSKSLNARCIRCWEVEFKPFCDSKRNPYWRKRDLRGYIREAALTTAYSMVESMAERNAKVDFDGSLQGWTPEFSEWYRKRREVYLKEARDQLNEEATNDEIDEEIENELEAWND
;
A
#
# COMPACT_ATOMS: atom_id res chain seq x y z
N MET A 1 -16.79 -5.75 -12.25
CA MET A 1 -15.86 -6.23 -11.21
C MET A 1 -14.65 -5.31 -11.23
N SER A 2 -14.48 -4.46 -10.21
CA SER A 2 -13.20 -3.77 -10.02
C SER A 2 -12.13 -4.84 -9.72
N LYS A 3 -10.89 -4.58 -10.13
CA LYS A 3 -9.78 -5.46 -9.77
C LYS A 3 -9.42 -5.19 -8.31
N SER A 4 -9.04 -6.22 -7.55
CA SER A 4 -8.62 -6.05 -6.16
C SER A 4 -7.44 -5.08 -6.05
N LEU A 5 -7.31 -4.40 -4.91
CA LEU A 5 -6.21 -3.50 -4.57
C LEU A 5 -4.86 -4.12 -4.93
N ASN A 6 -4.57 -5.33 -4.45
CA ASN A 6 -3.32 -6.04 -4.75
C ASN A 6 -3.02 -6.15 -6.25
N ALA A 7 -4.04 -6.39 -7.09
CA ALA A 7 -3.86 -6.56 -8.52
C ALA A 7 -3.69 -5.22 -9.26
N ARG A 8 -4.14 -4.12 -8.66
CA ARG A 8 -3.85 -2.76 -9.11
C ARG A 8 -2.45 -2.34 -8.68
N CYS A 9 -2.08 -2.50 -7.41
CA CYS A 9 -0.72 -2.24 -6.91
C CYS A 9 0.34 -2.99 -7.71
N ILE A 10 0.14 -4.29 -7.99
CA ILE A 10 1.08 -5.06 -8.84
C ILE A 10 1.22 -4.43 -10.22
N ARG A 11 0.13 -3.94 -10.82
CA ARG A 11 0.21 -3.31 -12.15
C ARG A 11 0.93 -1.97 -12.10
N CYS A 12 0.64 -1.15 -11.09
CA CYS A 12 1.29 0.15 -10.90
C CYS A 12 2.80 -0.03 -10.72
N TRP A 13 3.22 -0.93 -9.82
CA TRP A 13 4.64 -1.30 -9.67
C TRP A 13 5.26 -1.86 -10.96
N GLU A 14 4.54 -2.68 -11.73
CA GLU A 14 5.05 -3.16 -13.03
C GLU A 14 5.25 -2.03 -14.05
N VAL A 15 4.43 -0.97 -14.00
CA VAL A 15 4.55 0.21 -14.85
C VAL A 15 5.73 1.07 -14.40
N GLU A 16 5.81 1.35 -13.10
CA GLU A 16 6.87 2.15 -12.49
C GLU A 16 8.25 1.54 -12.73
N PHE A 17 8.38 0.22 -12.60
CA PHE A 17 9.66 -0.47 -12.81
C PHE A 17 9.99 -0.79 -14.26
N LYS A 18 9.10 -0.46 -15.21
CA LYS A 18 9.29 -0.76 -16.63
C LYS A 18 10.55 -0.12 -17.23
N PRO A 19 10.90 1.15 -16.95
CA PRO A 19 12.11 1.77 -17.48
C PRO A 19 13.40 1.07 -17.02
N PHE A 20 13.41 0.51 -15.80
CA PHE A 20 14.56 -0.20 -15.24
C PHE A 20 14.77 -1.59 -15.85
N CYS A 21 13.70 -2.19 -16.39
CA CYS A 21 13.74 -3.50 -17.03
C CYS A 21 14.03 -3.45 -18.54
N ASP A 22 14.18 -2.26 -19.14
CA ASP A 22 14.41 -2.11 -20.57
C ASP A 22 15.85 -2.48 -20.92
N SER A 23 16.03 -3.60 -21.61
CA SER A 23 17.33 -4.09 -22.08
C SER A 23 18.10 -3.11 -22.98
N LYS A 24 17.42 -2.10 -23.56
CA LYS A 24 18.07 -1.04 -24.33
C LYS A 24 18.73 0.03 -23.44
N ARG A 25 18.29 0.14 -22.19
CA ARG A 25 18.75 1.13 -21.21
C ARG A 25 19.56 0.51 -20.07
N ASN A 26 19.19 -0.70 -19.64
CA ASN A 26 19.79 -1.40 -18.52
C ASN A 26 20.35 -2.76 -18.97
N PRO A 27 21.69 -2.95 -18.99
CA PRO A 27 22.29 -4.21 -19.39
C PRO A 27 22.24 -5.29 -18.29
N TYR A 28 21.95 -4.91 -17.05
CA TYR A 28 22.07 -5.79 -15.89
C TYR A 28 20.74 -6.46 -15.52
N TRP A 29 19.67 -5.68 -15.41
CA TRP A 29 18.40 -6.16 -14.89
C TRP A 29 17.39 -6.44 -16.00
N ARG A 30 16.81 -7.65 -16.01
CA ARG A 30 15.70 -8.00 -16.91
C ARG A 30 14.39 -8.09 -16.12
N LYS A 31 13.27 -7.98 -16.83
CA LYS A 31 11.92 -8.13 -16.25
C LYS A 31 11.76 -9.38 -15.37
N ARG A 32 12.37 -10.51 -15.75
CA ARG A 32 12.29 -11.76 -14.98
C ARG A 32 12.99 -11.66 -13.62
N ASP A 33 14.07 -10.89 -13.55
CA ASP A 33 14.93 -10.80 -12.37
C ASP A 33 14.26 -9.92 -11.30
N LEU A 34 13.53 -8.89 -11.73
CA LEU A 34 12.80 -7.98 -10.84
C LEU A 34 11.35 -8.41 -10.55
N ARG A 35 10.81 -9.42 -11.24
CA ARG A 35 9.40 -9.82 -11.11
C ARG A 35 9.00 -10.21 -9.68
N GLY A 36 9.86 -10.94 -8.97
CA GLY A 36 9.62 -11.35 -7.59
C GLY A 36 9.55 -10.13 -6.68
N TYR A 37 10.58 -9.28 -6.78
CA TYR A 37 10.69 -8.04 -6.04
C TYR A 37 9.50 -7.08 -6.26
N ILE A 38 9.16 -6.80 -7.52
CA ILE A 38 8.00 -5.96 -7.90
C ILE A 38 6.72 -6.48 -7.26
N ARG A 39 6.52 -7.81 -7.25
CA ARG A 39 5.34 -8.42 -6.66
C ARG A 39 5.32 -8.26 -5.13
N GLU A 40 6.44 -8.48 -4.47
CA GLU A 40 6.54 -8.34 -3.01
C GLU A 40 6.34 -6.89 -2.59
N ALA A 41 7.03 -5.95 -3.23
CA ALA A 41 6.85 -4.52 -2.99
C ALA A 41 5.39 -4.10 -3.16
N ALA A 42 4.75 -4.48 -4.27
CA ALA A 42 3.34 -4.19 -4.50
C ALA A 42 2.37 -4.75 -3.46
N LEU A 43 2.67 -5.91 -2.89
CA LEU A 43 1.86 -6.50 -1.82
C LEU A 43 2.09 -5.78 -0.50
N THR A 44 3.32 -5.33 -0.25
CA THR A 44 3.65 -4.47 0.90
C THR A 44 2.93 -3.13 0.78
N THR A 45 2.97 -2.45 -0.35
CA THR A 45 2.21 -1.20 -0.57
C THR A 45 0.72 -1.40 -0.30
N ALA A 46 0.11 -2.43 -0.89
CA ALA A 46 -1.30 -2.73 -0.65
C ALA A 46 -1.60 -2.99 0.85
N TYR A 47 -0.68 -3.64 1.57
CA TYR A 47 -0.80 -3.87 3.00
C TYR A 47 -0.67 -2.56 3.78
N SER A 48 0.33 -1.73 3.50
CA SER A 48 0.55 -0.42 4.11
C SER A 48 -0.67 0.50 3.94
N MET A 49 -1.24 0.57 2.73
CA MET A 49 -2.45 1.34 2.47
C MET A 49 -3.63 0.89 3.33
N VAL A 50 -3.85 -0.43 3.44
CA VAL A 50 -4.94 -1.01 4.25
C VAL A 50 -4.72 -0.74 5.73
N GLU A 51 -3.50 -0.94 6.24
CA GLU A 51 -3.16 -0.66 7.64
C GLU A 51 -3.34 0.82 7.99
N SER A 52 -2.83 1.72 7.14
CA SER A 52 -2.94 3.17 7.33
C SER A 52 -4.39 3.63 7.33
N MET A 53 -5.22 3.15 6.42
CA MET A 53 -6.64 3.49 6.40
C MET A 53 -7.38 2.90 7.62
N ALA A 54 -7.11 1.65 7.97
CA ALA A 54 -7.72 1.00 9.13
C ALA A 54 -7.39 1.73 10.44
N GLU A 55 -6.13 2.12 10.61
CA GLU A 55 -5.68 2.89 11.78
C GLU A 55 -6.34 4.28 11.83
N ARG A 56 -6.37 5.00 10.71
CA ARG A 56 -7.02 6.32 10.64
C ARG A 56 -8.50 6.24 10.98
N ASN A 57 -9.22 5.28 10.41
CA ASN A 57 -10.64 5.06 10.70
C ASN A 57 -10.85 4.72 12.18
N ALA A 58 -10.05 3.80 12.72
CA ALA A 58 -10.11 3.42 14.13
C ALA A 58 -9.82 4.58 15.08
N LYS A 59 -8.89 5.46 14.70
CA LYS A 59 -8.52 6.63 15.51
C LYS A 59 -9.64 7.66 15.55
N VAL A 60 -10.26 7.95 14.41
CA VAL A 60 -11.46 8.80 14.32
C VAL A 60 -12.59 8.26 15.19
N ASP A 61 -12.82 6.94 15.20
CA ASP A 61 -13.85 6.33 16.03
C ASP A 61 -13.52 6.35 17.53
N PHE A 62 -12.23 6.31 17.90
CA PHE A 62 -11.81 6.27 19.30
C PHE A 62 -11.89 7.63 19.99
N ASP A 63 -11.34 8.68 19.37
CA ASP A 63 -11.27 10.03 19.99
C ASP A 63 -11.57 11.18 19.04
N GLY A 64 -12.01 10.90 17.81
CA GLY A 64 -12.34 11.92 16.81
C GLY A 64 -11.14 12.69 16.27
N SER A 65 -9.92 12.30 16.62
CA SER A 65 -8.67 12.92 16.19
C SER A 65 -7.93 12.03 15.19
N LEU A 66 -6.92 12.58 14.54
CA LEU A 66 -5.88 11.80 13.83
C LEU A 66 -4.52 11.92 14.52
N GLN A 67 -4.48 12.56 15.69
CA GLN A 67 -3.24 12.85 16.38
C GLN A 67 -2.81 11.71 17.30
N GLY A 68 -1.66 11.12 16.97
CA GLY A 68 -0.79 10.40 17.90
C GLY A 68 -1.30 9.06 18.39
N TRP A 69 -0.35 8.20 18.74
CA TRP A 69 -0.63 6.95 19.43
C TRP A 69 -0.69 7.15 20.93
N THR A 70 -1.73 6.59 21.56
CA THR A 70 -1.79 6.45 23.01
C THR A 70 -1.83 4.97 23.40
N PRO A 71 -1.32 4.59 24.58
CA PRO A 71 -1.44 3.22 25.07
C PRO A 71 -2.90 2.74 25.11
N GLU A 72 -3.83 3.61 25.49
CA GLU A 72 -5.26 3.30 25.56
C GLU A 72 -5.83 2.99 24.18
N PHE A 73 -5.47 3.79 23.17
CA PHE A 73 -5.84 3.53 21.79
C PHE A 73 -5.27 2.20 21.30
N SER A 74 -4.00 1.92 21.59
CA SER A 74 -3.33 0.68 21.18
C SER A 74 -4.06 -0.57 21.68
N GLU A 75 -4.40 -0.61 22.98
CA GLU A 75 -5.16 -1.73 23.56
C GLU A 75 -6.58 -1.83 23.00
N TRP A 76 -7.22 -0.69 22.75
CA TRP A 76 -8.57 -0.63 22.20
C TRP A 76 -8.61 -1.10 20.75
N TYR A 77 -7.67 -0.64 19.92
CA TYR A 77 -7.55 -0.96 18.51
C TYR A 77 -7.15 -2.43 18.32
N ARG A 78 -6.23 -2.95 19.13
CA ARG A 78 -5.83 -4.37 19.05
C ARG A 78 -7.00 -5.35 19.14
N LYS A 79 -8.05 -5.01 19.88
CA LYS A 79 -9.27 -5.84 20.03
C LYS A 79 -10.22 -5.74 18.82
N ARG A 80 -10.07 -4.73 17.96
CA ARG A 80 -10.96 -4.40 16.84
C ARG A 80 -10.27 -4.37 15.47
N ARG A 81 -8.93 -4.49 15.45
CA ARG A 81 -8.08 -4.31 14.29
C ARG A 81 -8.54 -5.11 13.07
N GLU A 82 -8.94 -6.36 13.27
CA GLU A 82 -9.38 -7.21 12.15
C GLU A 82 -10.63 -6.67 11.42
N VAL A 83 -11.55 -6.03 12.16
CA VAL A 83 -12.75 -5.40 11.57
C VAL A 83 -12.34 -4.21 10.71
N TYR A 84 -11.54 -3.30 11.25
CA TYR A 84 -11.06 -2.13 10.52
C TYR A 84 -10.22 -2.49 9.30
N LEU A 85 -9.37 -3.52 9.39
CA LEU A 85 -8.60 -3.99 8.24
C LEU A 85 -9.47 -4.56 7.13
N LYS A 86 -10.54 -5.26 7.50
CA LYS A 86 -11.49 -5.78 6.52
C LYS A 86 -12.22 -4.63 5.83
N GLU A 87 -12.76 -3.70 6.61
CA GLU A 87 -13.48 -2.54 6.08
C GLU A 87 -12.60 -1.66 5.21
N ALA A 88 -11.39 -1.34 5.66
CA ALA A 88 -10.42 -0.58 4.88
C ALA A 88 -10.05 -1.30 3.56
N ARG A 89 -9.90 -2.63 3.59
CA ARG A 89 -9.63 -3.40 2.38
C ARG A 89 -10.81 -3.41 1.42
N ASP A 90 -12.02 -3.56 1.92
CA ASP A 90 -13.24 -3.54 1.10
C ASP A 90 -13.41 -2.15 0.46
N GLN A 91 -13.25 -1.08 1.24
CA GLN A 91 -13.28 0.29 0.75
C GLN A 91 -12.19 0.55 -0.30
N LEU A 92 -10.93 0.22 0.00
CA LEU A 92 -9.84 0.43 -0.96
C LEU A 92 -10.03 -0.39 -2.24
N ASN A 93 -10.58 -1.61 -2.17
CA ASN A 93 -10.90 -2.39 -3.38
C ASN A 93 -11.90 -1.67 -4.29
N GLU A 94 -12.84 -0.92 -3.72
CA GLU A 94 -13.89 -0.22 -4.46
C GLU A 94 -13.42 1.17 -4.92
N GLU A 95 -12.82 1.94 -4.03
CA GLU A 95 -12.63 3.38 -4.20
C GLU A 95 -11.22 3.80 -4.62
N ALA A 96 -10.18 3.04 -4.24
CA ALA A 96 -8.80 3.45 -4.48
C ALA A 96 -8.52 3.63 -5.98
N THR A 97 -8.02 4.80 -6.34
CA THR A 97 -7.64 5.14 -7.72
C THR A 97 -6.24 4.63 -8.03
N ASN A 98 -5.87 4.60 -9.31
CA ASN A 98 -4.48 4.28 -9.65
C ASN A 98 -3.54 5.43 -9.24
N ASP A 99 -4.00 6.68 -9.32
CA ASP A 99 -3.20 7.85 -8.97
C ASP A 99 -2.82 7.83 -7.48
N GLU A 100 -3.74 7.48 -6.57
CA GLU A 100 -3.43 7.28 -5.15
C GLU A 100 -2.46 6.12 -4.90
N ILE A 101 -2.52 5.06 -5.71
CA ILE A 101 -1.58 3.95 -5.61
C ILE A 101 -0.20 4.39 -6.10
N ASP A 102 -0.13 5.15 -7.19
CA ASP A 102 1.12 5.65 -7.75
C ASP A 102 1.79 6.63 -6.76
N GLU A 103 1.02 7.50 -6.11
CA GLU A 103 1.52 8.37 -5.02
C GLU A 103 2.10 7.57 -3.85
N GLU A 104 1.42 6.49 -3.42
CA GLU A 104 1.94 5.64 -2.34
C GLU A 104 3.24 4.93 -2.75
N ILE A 105 3.37 4.54 -4.02
CA ILE A 105 4.60 3.94 -4.54
C ILE A 105 5.74 4.97 -4.52
N GLU A 106 5.48 6.20 -4.95
CA GLU A 106 6.47 7.29 -4.90
C GLU A 106 6.92 7.54 -3.46
N ASN A 107 5.98 7.62 -2.50
CA ASN A 107 6.29 7.77 -1.07
C ASN A 107 7.17 6.63 -0.53
N GLU A 108 6.87 5.37 -0.89
CA GLU A 108 7.69 4.22 -0.51
C GLU A 108 9.10 4.29 -1.11
N LEU A 109 9.22 4.69 -2.38
CA LEU A 109 10.50 4.83 -3.06
C LEU A 109 11.33 6.00 -2.50
N GLU A 110 10.70 7.12 -2.15
CA GLU A 110 11.35 8.25 -1.48
C GLU A 110 11.91 7.84 -0.12
N ALA A 111 11.12 7.12 0.68
CA ALA A 111 11.54 6.64 2.00
C ALA A 111 12.72 5.64 1.97
N TRP A 112 13.00 5.00 0.83
CA TRP A 112 14.18 4.14 0.67
C TRP A 112 15.46 4.91 0.33
N ASN A 113 15.34 6.15 -0.13
CA ASN A 113 16.46 6.99 -0.53
C ASN A 113 16.93 7.95 0.58
N ASP A 114 16.19 8.04 1.69
CA ASP A 114 16.56 8.74 2.93
C ASP A 114 17.51 7.91 3.83
#